data_AF-A0A4Q0XMU9-F1
#
_entry.id   AF-A0A4Q0XMU9-F1
#
_cell.length_a   1.000
_cell.length_b   1.000
_cell.length_c   1.000
_cell.angle_alpha   90.00
_cell.angle_beta   90.00
_cell.angle_gamma   90.00
#
_symmetry.space_group_name_H-M   'P 1'
#
loop_
_entity.id
_entity.type
_entity.pdbx_description
1 polymer ?
#
loop_
_entity_poly.entity_id
_entity_poly.type
_entity_poly.pdbx_seq_one_letter_code
_entity_poly.pdbx_strand_id
1 'polypeptide(L)' 'MAKELKKKVVKKVAAKTVKKAVAKKDVKKKDSKDVTKKVTKLVLKKKPAKKKVAKKVAKKAVKKAVKKAVKKVA' A
#
# COMPACT_ATOMS: atom_id res chain seq x y z
N MET A 1 -5.59 25.88 0.60
CA MET A 1 -4.67 24.94 1.27
C MET A 1 -4.98 23.49 0.85
N ALA A 2 -4.02 22.79 0.26
CA ALA A 2 -4.19 21.37 -0.05
C ALA A 2 -4.35 20.60 1.27
N LYS A 3 -5.54 20.06 1.53
CA LYS A 3 -5.84 19.25 2.72
C LYS A 3 -5.12 17.90 2.59
N GLU A 4 -3.81 17.89 2.84
CA GLU A 4 -3.02 16.66 2.80
C GLU A 4 -3.51 15.70 3.89
N LEU A 5 -3.67 14.42 3.53
CA LEU A 5 -4.07 13.42 4.52
C LEU A 5 -2.99 13.22 5.57
N LYS A 6 -3.39 13.31 6.85
CA LYS A 6 -2.53 12.99 7.99
C LYS A 6 -1.87 11.61 7.79
N LYS A 7 -0.57 11.53 8.09
CA LYS A 7 0.26 10.30 7.97
C LYS A 7 -0.37 9.07 8.66
N LYS A 8 -1.05 9.27 9.79
CA LYS A 8 -1.80 8.22 10.52
C LYS A 8 -2.90 7.59 9.65
N VAL A 9 -3.63 8.40 8.86
CA VAL A 9 -4.69 7.91 7.96
C VAL A 9 -4.09 7.10 6.82
N VAL A 10 -2.98 7.57 6.24
CA VAL A 10 -2.26 6.86 5.19
C VAL A 10 -1.75 5.49 5.67
N LYS A 11 -1.19 5.42 6.88
CA LYS A 11 -0.80 4.14 7.51
C LYS A 11 -1.99 3.19 7.68
N LYS A 12 -3.14 3.66 8.18
CA LYS A 12 -4.35 2.83 8.32
C LYS A 12 -4.84 2.30 6.97
N VAL A 13 -4.82 3.12 5.91
CA VAL A 13 -5.22 2.70 4.57
C VAL A 13 -4.25 1.65 4.01
N ALA A 14 -2.94 1.91 4.09
CA ALA A 14 -1.90 0.98 3.63
C ALA A 14 -2.00 -0.37 4.35
N ALA A 15 -2.13 -0.37 5.68
CA ALA A 15 -2.26 -1.60 6.47
C ALA A 15 -3.53 -2.39 6.09
N LYS A 16 -4.69 -1.74 5.92
CA LYS A 16 -5.92 -2.44 5.48
C LYS A 16 -5.76 -3.07 4.09
N THR A 17 -5.11 -2.37 3.16
CA THR A 17 -4.87 -2.93 1.81
C THR A 17 -3.89 -4.09 1.82
N VAL A 18 -2.81 -4.00 2.60
CA VAL A 18 -1.82 -5.08 2.72
C VAL A 18 -2.42 -6.30 3.43
N LYS A 19 -3.18 -6.11 4.53
CA LYS A 19 -3.90 -7.21 5.19
C LYS A 19 -4.84 -7.95 4.24
N LYS A 20 -5.58 -7.23 3.37
CA LYS A 20 -6.43 -7.88 2.35
C LYS A 20 -5.62 -8.65 1.31
N ALA A 21 -4.45 -8.15 0.92
CA ALA A 21 -3.56 -8.87 -0.01
C ALA A 21 -2.90 -10.09 0.63
N VAL A 22 -2.56 -10.03 1.92
CA VAL A 22 -2.07 -11.19 2.69
C VAL A 22 -3.17 -12.26 2.80
N ALA A 23 -4.41 -11.85 3.07
CA ALA A 23 -5.55 -12.78 3.12
C ALA A 23 -5.81 -13.48 1.77
N LYS A 24 -5.60 -12.76 0.66
CA LYS A 24 -5.67 -13.31 -0.71
C LYS A 24 -4.42 -14.08 -1.14
N LYS A 25 -3.45 -14.28 -0.23
CA LYS A 25 -2.15 -14.93 -0.50
C LYS A 25 -1.28 -14.22 -1.55
N ASP A 26 -1.66 -13.03 -1.99
CA ASP A 26 -0.88 -12.17 -2.89
C ASP A 26 0.45 -11.71 -2.25
N VAL A 27 0.47 -11.59 -0.91
CA VAL A 27 1.64 -11.16 -0.13
C VAL A 27 1.87 -12.15 1.02
N LYS A 28 3.10 -12.67 1.16
CA LYS A 28 3.43 -13.56 2.28
C LYS A 28 3.35 -12.79 3.61
N LYS A 29 2.87 -13.44 4.68
CA LYS A 29 2.75 -12.82 6.03
C LYS A 29 4.08 -12.22 6.50
N LYS A 30 5.20 -12.90 6.24
CA LYS A 30 6.55 -12.45 6.60
C LYS A 30 6.92 -11.09 5.99
N ASP A 31 6.50 -10.84 4.76
CA ASP A 31 6.82 -9.61 4.03
C ASP A 31 5.83 -8.47 4.30
N SER A 32 4.74 -8.73 5.02
CA SER A 32 3.62 -7.79 5.20
C SER A 32 4.03 -6.47 5.86
N LYS A 33 4.99 -6.50 6.81
CA LYS A 33 5.51 -5.30 7.48
C LYS A 33 6.28 -4.41 6.49
N ASP A 34 7.18 -4.99 5.70
CA ASP A 34 7.98 -4.26 4.72
C ASP A 34 7.16 -3.74 3.54
N VAL A 35 6.22 -4.55 3.05
CA VAL A 35 5.27 -4.13 2.02
C VAL A 35 4.43 -2.95 2.54
N THR A 36 3.99 -2.99 3.80
CA THR A 36 3.27 -1.87 4.41
C THR A 36 4.14 -0.61 4.48
N LYS A 37 5.39 -0.70 4.94
CA LYS A 37 6.33 0.45 4.97
C LYS A 37 6.53 1.06 3.57
N LYS A 38 6.77 0.22 2.56
CA LYS A 38 6.96 0.64 1.15
C LYS A 38 5.71 1.31 0.59
N VAL A 39 4.54 0.70 0.74
CA VAL A 39 3.26 1.26 0.29
C VAL A 39 2.98 2.59 0.99
N THR A 40 3.26 2.70 2.29
CA THR A 40 3.06 3.95 3.03
C THR A 40 3.95 5.07 2.48
N LYS A 41 5.24 4.81 2.23
CA LYS A 41 6.16 5.80 1.61
C LYS A 41 5.67 6.24 0.23
N LEU A 42 5.23 5.29 -0.61
CA LEU A 42 4.72 5.59 -1.96
C LEU A 42 3.45 6.43 -1.94
N VAL A 43 2.53 6.13 -1.02
CA VAL A 43 1.28 6.91 -0.88
C VAL A 43 1.59 8.30 -0.33
N LEU A 44 2.53 8.44 0.60
CA LEU A 44 2.94 9.76 1.13
C LEU A 44 3.62 10.63 0.06
N LYS A 45 4.49 10.07 -0.78
CA LYS A 45 5.11 10.80 -1.92
C LYS A 45 4.07 11.37 -2.88
N LYS A 46 2.90 10.72 -3.00
CA LYS A 46 1.80 11.17 -3.86
C LYS A 46 0.88 12.21 -3.21
N LYS A 47 1.14 12.63 -1.96
CA LYS A 47 0.43 13.70 -1.24
C LYS A 47 -1.10 13.67 -1.46
N PRO A 48 -1.78 12.56 -1.15
CA PRO A 48 -3.19 12.42 -1.45
C PRO A 48 -4.02 13.37 -0.58
N ALA A 49 -4.83 14.20 -1.22
CA ALA A 49 -5.78 15.08 -0.53
C ALA A 49 -7.06 14.35 -0.05
N LYS A 50 -7.39 13.20 -0.64
CA LYS A 50 -8.63 12.45 -0.36
C LYS A 50 -8.37 10.97 -0.04
N LYS A 51 -9.15 10.40 0.89
CA LYS A 51 -9.02 8.99 1.32
C LYS A 51 -9.22 8.00 0.16
N LYS A 52 -10.12 8.32 -0.78
CA LYS A 52 -10.34 7.55 -2.01
C LYS A 52 -9.06 7.48 -2.88
N VAL A 53 -8.34 8.59 -3.01
CA VAL A 53 -7.08 8.66 -3.78
C VAL A 53 -6.00 7.82 -3.09
N ALA A 54 -5.83 7.97 -1.77
CA ALA A 54 -4.90 7.14 -1.00
C ALA A 54 -5.19 5.63 -1.16
N LYS A 55 -6.47 5.23 -1.16
CA LYS A 55 -6.88 3.82 -1.36
C LYS A 55 -6.57 3.31 -2.78
N LYS A 56 -6.79 4.12 -3.82
CA LYS A 56 -6.42 3.77 -5.22
C LYS A 56 -4.91 3.61 -5.36
N VAL A 57 -4.13 4.55 -4.82
CA VAL A 57 -2.66 4.50 -4.87
C VAL A 57 -2.13 3.29 -4.09
N ALA A 58 -2.65 3.04 -2.89
CA ALA A 58 -2.26 1.88 -2.09
C ALA A 58 -2.55 0.55 -2.81
N LYS A 59 -3.73 0.40 -3.43
CA LYS A 59 -4.06 -0.79 -4.25
C LYS A 59 -3.08 -0.96 -5.43
N LYS A 60 -2.76 0.11 -6.16
CA LYS A 60 -1.79 0.05 -7.27
C LYS A 60 -0.38 -0.32 -6.78
N ALA A 61 0.04 0.24 -5.63
CA ALA A 61 1.34 -0.05 -5.04
C ALA A 61 1.45 -1.52 -4.58
N VAL A 62 0.39 -2.05 -3.95
CA VAL A 62 0.32 -3.47 -3.59
C VAL A 62 0.34 -4.36 -4.83
N LYS A 63 -0.49 -4.09 -5.85
CA LYS A 63 -0.45 -4.84 -7.12
C LYS A 63 0.94 -4.83 -7.78
N LYS A 64 1.64 -3.69 -7.78
CA LYS A 64 3.02 -3.61 -8.29
C LYS A 64 3.99 -4.44 -7.45
N ALA A 65 3.84 -4.46 -6.13
CA ALA A 65 4.66 -5.27 -5.24
C ALA A 65 4.42 -6.78 -5.47
N VAL A 66 3.17 -7.18 -5.65
CA VAL A 66 2.77 -8.57 -5.97
C VAL A 66 3.30 -8.97 -7.35
N LYS A 67 3.11 -8.15 -8.38
CA LYS A 67 3.63 -8.43 -9.74
C LYS A 67 5.15 -8.55 -9.76
N LYS A 68 5.87 -7.71 -9.00
CA LYS A 68 7.33 -7.85 -8.83
C LYS A 68 7.73 -9.11 -8.08
N ALA A 69 6.92 -9.61 -7.15
CA ALA A 69 7.18 -10.86 -6.45
C ALA A 69 6.94 -12.08 -7.34
N VAL A 70 5.90 -12.07 -8.19
CA VAL A 70 5.64 -13.14 -9.17
C VAL A 70 6.72 -13.18 -10.26
N LYS A 71 7.17 -12.02 -10.78
CA LYS A 71 8.25 -11.94 -11.79
C LYS A 71 9.66 -12.25 -11.24
N LYS A 72 9.80 -12.55 -9.95
CA LYS A 72 11.08 -12.95 -9.34
C LYS A 72 11.14 -14.47 -9.08
N VAL A 73 10.07 -15.18 -9.41
CA VAL A 73 9.89 -16.63 -9.18
C VAL A 73 9.70 -17.38 -10.50
N ALA A 74 9.48 -16.67 -11.61
CA ALA A 74 9.64 -17.17 -12.97
C ALA A 74 10.96 -16.65 -13.53
#